data_AF-A0A1D7V365-F1
#
_entry.id   AF-A0A1D7V365-F1
#
_cell.length_a   1.000
_cell.length_b   1.000
_cell.length_c   1.000
_cell.angle_alpha   90.00
_cell.angle_beta   90.00
_cell.angle_gamma   90.00
#
_symmetry.space_group_name_H-M   'P 1'
#
loop_
_entity.id
_entity.type
_entity.pdbx_description
1 polymer ?
#
loop_
_entity_poly.entity_id
_entity_poly.type
_entity_poly.pdbx_seq_one_letter_code
_entity_poly.pdbx_strand_id
1 'polypeptide(L)'
;MTRNELNKILLRILKAYEEMRTKSSLNGSSEVLEANREIGKILKSAEERSTEQERWSGSWLKLISKELRNRNQSGFFGCANQNFNSNS
;
A
#
# COMPACT_ATOMS: atom_id res chain seq x y z
N MET A 1 -1.41 -14.20 6.54
CA MET A 1 -2.12 -13.35 5.53
C MET A 1 -2.18 -14.03 4.15
N THR A 2 -3.30 -13.94 3.41
CA THR A 2 -3.40 -14.52 2.05
C THR A 2 -2.82 -13.58 0.96
N ARG A 3 -2.46 -14.13 -0.20
CA ARG A 3 -1.94 -13.34 -1.34
C ARG A 3 -2.93 -12.28 -1.83
N ASN A 4 -4.22 -12.57 -1.80
CA ASN A 4 -5.27 -11.62 -2.19
C ASN A 4 -5.35 -10.45 -1.21
N GLU A 5 -5.31 -10.73 0.10
CA GLU A 5 -5.32 -9.68 1.13
C GLU A 5 -4.07 -8.80 1.05
N LEU A 6 -2.89 -9.42 0.84
CA LEU A 6 -1.66 -8.69 0.59
C LEU A 6 -1.79 -7.74 -0.61
N ASN A 7 -2.30 -8.21 -1.74
CA ASN A 7 -2.50 -7.38 -2.93
C ASN A 7 -3.41 -6.18 -2.66
N LYS A 8 -4.52 -6.38 -1.93
CA LYS A 8 -5.43 -5.28 -1.55
C LYS A 8 -4.74 -4.25 -0.67
N ILE A 9 -3.96 -4.70 0.33
CA ILE A 9 -3.20 -3.81 1.21
C ILE A 9 -2.21 -2.96 0.39
N LEU A 10 -1.45 -3.60 -0.50
CA LEU A 10 -0.47 -2.94 -1.35
C LEU A 10 -1.11 -1.91 -2.29
N LEU A 11 -2.23 -2.25 -2.93
CA LEU A 11 -2.96 -1.32 -3.79
C LEU A 11 -3.44 -0.09 -3.02
N ARG A 12 -3.91 -0.26 -1.78
CA ARG A 12 -4.34 0.87 -0.94
C ARG A 12 -3.16 1.76 -0.54
N ILE A 13 -2.02 1.18 -0.18
CA ILE A 13 -0.80 1.93 0.15
C ILE A 13 -0.32 2.73 -1.07
N LEU A 14 -0.26 2.10 -2.24
CA LEU A 14 0.15 2.75 -3.48
C LEU A 14 -0.80 3.87 -3.87
N LYS A 15 -2.12 3.64 -3.75
CA LYS A 15 -3.13 4.67 -4.02
C LYS A 15 -2.96 5.89 -3.10
N ALA A 16 -2.79 5.68 -1.80
CA ALA A 16 -2.56 6.77 -0.85
C ALA A 16 -1.28 7.57 -1.19
N TYR A 17 -0.23 6.89 -1.64
CA TYR A 17 1.02 7.53 -2.06
C TYR A 17 0.86 8.33 -3.37
N GLU A 18 0.16 7.79 -4.37
CA GLU A 18 -0.11 8.48 -5.64
C GLU A 18 -1.03 9.70 -5.45
N GLU A 19 -2.06 9.57 -4.61
CA GLU A 19 -2.93 10.69 -4.24
C GLU A 19 -2.15 11.79 -3.52
N MET A 20 -1.28 11.43 -2.57
CA MET A 20 -0.36 12.36 -1.93
C MET A 20 0.54 13.04 -2.95
N ARG A 21 1.19 12.28 -3.83
CA ARG A 21 2.10 12.84 -4.85
C ARG A 21 1.39 13.82 -5.78
N THR A 22 0.13 13.53 -6.13
CA THR A 22 -0.69 14.38 -7.00
C THR A 22 -1.13 15.66 -6.29
N LYS A 23 -1.43 15.60 -4.98
CA LYS A 23 -1.89 16.74 -4.18
C LYS A 23 -0.75 17.57 -3.58
N SER A 24 0.39 16.97 -3.25
CA SER A 24 1.57 17.66 -2.67
C SER A 24 2.24 18.63 -3.64
N SER A 25 2.00 18.51 -4.95
CA SER A 25 2.40 19.54 -5.92
C SER A 25 1.68 20.88 -5.71
N LEU A 26 0.60 20.90 -4.90
CA LEU A 26 -0.25 22.06 -4.64
C LEU A 26 -0.17 22.58 -3.19
N ASN A 27 0.07 21.74 -2.17
CA ASN A 27 0.12 22.19 -0.75
C ASN A 27 1.03 21.40 0.24
N GLY A 28 1.96 20.59 -0.28
CA GLY A 28 3.18 20.12 0.41
C GLY A 28 3.04 19.32 1.71
N SER A 29 2.74 19.98 2.84
CA SER A 29 2.97 19.44 4.19
C SER A 29 1.75 18.77 4.83
N SER A 30 0.53 19.23 4.52
CA SER A 30 -0.70 18.67 5.10
C SER A 30 -1.03 17.31 4.47
N GLU A 31 -0.84 17.22 3.16
CA GLU A 31 -1.15 16.08 2.32
C GLU A 31 -0.22 14.89 2.64
N VAL A 32 1.06 15.17 2.95
CA VAL A 32 2.01 14.16 3.41
C VAL A 32 1.59 13.59 4.77
N LEU A 33 1.14 14.43 5.70
CA LEU A 33 0.66 13.99 7.00
C LEU A 33 -0.63 13.14 6.88
N GLU A 34 -1.56 13.55 6.02
CA GLU A 34 -2.78 12.78 5.75
C GLU A 34 -2.49 11.42 5.13
N ALA A 35 -1.62 11.38 4.12
CA ALA A 35 -1.21 10.14 3.48
C ALA A 35 -0.51 9.20 4.47
N ASN A 36 0.38 9.73 5.32
CA ASN A 36 1.02 8.94 6.37
C ASN A 36 0.02 8.38 7.39
N ARG A 37 -1.01 9.16 7.76
CA ARG A 37 -2.10 8.67 8.61
C ARG A 37 -2.90 7.57 7.95
N GLU A 38 -3.19 7.70 6.66
CA GLU A 38 -3.95 6.69 5.91
C GLU A 38 -3.15 5.39 5.73
N ILE A 39 -1.88 5.50 5.35
CA ILE A 39 -0.95 4.35 5.30
C ILE A 39 -0.85 3.68 6.67
N GLY A 40 -0.74 4.46 7.75
CA GLY A 40 -0.74 3.95 9.12
C GLY A 40 -2.01 3.15 9.47
N LYS A 41 -3.19 3.63 9.06
CA LYS A 41 -4.46 2.90 9.23
C LYS A 41 -4.47 1.59 8.44
N ILE A 42 -3.99 1.61 7.19
CA ILE A 42 -3.90 0.42 6.34
C ILE A 42 -2.98 -0.63 6.97
N LEU A 43 -1.81 -0.21 7.46
CA LEU A 43 -0.85 -1.09 8.11
C LEU A 43 -1.41 -1.66 9.43
N LYS A 44 -2.09 -0.85 10.24
CA LYS A 44 -2.74 -1.33 11.47
C LYS A 44 -3.80 -2.39 11.17
N SER A 45 -4.63 -2.18 10.14
CA SER A 45 -5.60 -3.20 9.71
C SER A 45 -4.93 -4.48 9.17
N ALA A 46 -3.76 -4.35 8.53
CA ALA A 46 -2.98 -5.51 8.09
C ALA A 46 -2.40 -6.30 9.27
N GLU A 47 -1.93 -5.60 10.31
CA GLU A 47 -1.46 -6.18 11.55
C GLU A 47 -2.57 -6.96 12.27
N GLU A 48 -3.75 -6.36 12.44
CA GLU A 48 -4.92 -6.98 13.09
C GLU A 48 -5.40 -8.25 12.36
N ARG A 49 -5.28 -8.27 11.03
CA ARG A 49 -5.63 -9.44 10.19
C ARG A 49 -4.53 -10.49 10.12
N SER A 50 -3.33 -10.18 10.62
CA SER A 50 -2.22 -11.12 10.68
C SER A 50 -2.39 -12.05 11.89
N THR A 51 -1.91 -13.28 11.74
CA THR A 51 -1.88 -14.23 12.85
C THR A 51 -1.01 -13.67 13.98
N GLU A 52 -1.23 -14.14 15.21
CA GLU A 52 -0.45 -13.73 16.37
C GLU A 52 1.06 -13.95 16.12
N GLN A 53 1.43 -15.11 15.59
CA GLN A 53 2.82 -15.43 15.22
C GLN A 53 3.39 -14.44 14.17
N GLU A 54 2.60 -14.07 13.16
CA GLU A 54 3.02 -13.08 12.16
C GLU A 54 3.24 -11.70 12.80
N ARG A 55 2.35 -11.26 13.70
CA ARG A 55 2.46 -9.99 14.44
C ARG A 55 3.71 -9.94 15.30
N TRP A 56 3.93 -10.95 16.14
CA TRP A 56 5.08 -11.05 17.04
C TRP A 56 6.41 -11.07 16.28
N SER A 57 6.47 -11.80 15.16
CA SER A 57 7.68 -11.89 14.33
C SER A 57 7.91 -10.68 13.41
N GLY A 58 6.91 -9.79 13.26
CA GLY A 58 6.90 -8.71 12.28
C GLY A 58 6.95 -9.20 10.82
N SER A 59 6.65 -10.49 10.56
CA SER A 59 6.76 -11.08 9.23
C SER A 59 5.74 -10.49 8.26
N TRP A 60 4.57 -10.08 8.74
CA TRP A 60 3.56 -9.36 7.94
C TRP A 60 4.11 -8.07 7.33
N LEU A 61 4.83 -7.27 8.13
CA LEU A 61 5.42 -6.01 7.69
C LEU A 61 6.58 -6.27 6.73
N LYS A 62 7.44 -7.25 7.02
CA LYS A 62 8.54 -7.65 6.12
C LYS A 62 8.01 -8.06 4.74
N LEU A 63 6.88 -8.77 4.71
CA LEU A 63 6.25 -9.24 3.48
C LEU A 63 5.69 -8.06 2.65
N ILE A 64 4.99 -7.13 3.29
CA ILE A 64 4.51 -5.88 2.66
C ILE A 64 5.69 -5.06 2.13
N SER A 65 6.72 -4.82 2.93
CA SER A 65 7.91 -4.05 2.55
C SER A 65 8.67 -4.68 1.39
N LYS A 66 8.82 -6.01 1.40
CA LYS A 66 9.45 -6.75 0.29
C LYS A 66 8.68 -6.56 -1.01
N GLU A 67 7.35 -6.68 -0.95
CA GLU A 67 6.52 -6.59 -2.15
C GLU A 67 6.39 -5.15 -2.67
N LEU A 68 6.33 -4.14 -1.77
CA LEU A 68 6.45 -2.74 -2.16
C LEU A 68 7.78 -2.46 -2.86
N ARG A 69 8.90 -2.96 -2.31
CA ARG A 69 10.23 -2.81 -2.92
C ARG A 69 10.31 -3.47 -4.30
N ASN A 70 9.77 -4.68 -4.44
CA ASN A 70 9.71 -5.37 -5.73
C ASN A 70 8.96 -4.55 -6.78
N ARG A 71 7.81 -3.99 -6.40
CA ARG A 71 6.98 -3.15 -7.29
C ARG A 71 7.64 -1.81 -7.61
N ASN A 72 8.42 -1.25 -6.69
CA ASN A 72 9.16 0.00 -6.92
C ASN A 72 10.40 -0.21 -7.81
N GLN A 73 11.09 -1.36 -7.70
CA GLN A 73 12.27 -1.68 -8.51
C GLN A 73 11.94 -2.09 -9.95
N SER A 74 10.71 -2.54 -10.22
CA SER A 74 10.28 -3.01 -11.54
C SER A 74 9.71 -1.90 -12.44
N GLY A 75 9.91 -0.62 -12.10
CA GLY A 75 9.48 0.49 -12.96
C GLY A 75 7.96 0.57 -13.11
N PHE A 76 7.20 0.27 -12.05
CA PHE A 76 5.74 0.32 -12.01
C PHE A 76 5.18 1.77 -12.02
N PHE A 77 5.78 2.65 -12.82
CA PHE A 77 5.12 3.84 -13.36
C PHE A 77 4.51 3.56 -14.75
N GLY A 78 4.64 2.34 -15.29
CA GLY A 78 4.19 1.99 -16.65
C GLY A 78 2.86 1.25 -16.80
N CYS A 79 2.31 0.59 -15.78
CA CYS A 79 1.25 -0.43 -16.01
C CYS A 79 0.05 -0.43 -15.05
N ALA A 80 -0.14 0.57 -14.18
CA ALA A 80 -1.43 0.73 -13.49
C ALA A 80 -2.57 1.24 -14.42
N ASN A 81 -2.31 1.34 -15.73
CA ASN A 81 -3.20 1.96 -16.70
C ASN A 81 -3.85 1.00 -17.70
N GLN A 82 -3.71 -0.33 -17.58
CA GLN A 82 -4.40 -1.22 -18.52
C GLN A 82 -4.91 -2.49 -17.85
N ASN A 83 -6.24 -2.58 -17.79
CA ASN A 83 -7.02 -3.82 -17.72
C ASN A 83 -6.96 -4.61 -16.42
N PHE A 84 -8.09 -4.63 -15.70
CA PHE A 84 -8.87 -5.85 -15.39
C PHE A 84 -10.09 -5.38 -14.56
N ASN A 85 -11.09 -4.69 -15.13
CA ASN A 85 -11.97 -5.01 -16.25
C ASN A 85 -13.25 -5.75 -15.80
N SER A 86 -14.36 -5.36 -16.44
CA SER A 86 -15.61 -6.12 -16.58
C SER A 86 -16.54 -6.23 -15.37
N ASN A 87 -17.43 -5.25 -15.20
CA ASN A 87 -18.83 -5.49 -14.83
C ASN A 87 -19.69 -4.25 -15.12
N SER A 88 -20.16 -4.14 -16.36
CA SER A 88 -21.57 -3.93 -16.73
C SER A 88 -21.73 -4.28 -18.20
#